data_AF-A0A521M4I0-F1
#
_entry.id   AF-A0A521M4I0-F1
#
_cell.length_a   1.000
_cell.length_b   1.000
_cell.length_c   1.000
_cell.angle_alpha   90.00
_cell.angle_beta   90.00
_cell.angle_gamma   90.00
#
_symmetry.space_group_name_H-M   'P 1'
#
loop_
_entity.id
_entity.type
_entity.pdbx_description
1 polymer ?
#
loop_
_entity_poly.entity_id
_entity_poly.type
_entity_poly.pdbx_seq_one_letter_code
_entity_poly.pdbx_strand_id
1 'polypeptide(L)' 'MAKYAKLRQLGRPATLPASPAAAVLETVPNPHPGTLYLARFTQPEFTTLCPVTGQPDFAHLVIDYVPRARLVES' A
#
# COMPACT_ATOMS: atom_id res chain seq x y z
N MET A 1 -8.32 18.43 6.68
CA MET A 1 -7.71 17.87 7.91
C MET A 1 -8.51 16.69 8.49
N ALA A 2 -9.84 16.78 8.67
CA ALA A 2 -10.62 15.69 9.29
C ALA A 2 -10.57 14.30 8.58
N LYS A 3 -10.36 14.27 7.25
CA LYS A 3 -10.35 13.02 6.46
C LYS A 3 -9.18 12.07 6.78
N TYR A 4 -8.09 12.59 7.37
CA TYR A 4 -6.87 11.83 7.64
C TYR A 4 -6.65 11.57 9.14
N ALA A 5 -7.57 12.01 10.00
CA ALA A 5 -7.40 11.98 11.44
C ALA A 5 -7.26 10.56 12.03
N LYS A 6 -7.63 9.51 11.28
CA LYS A 6 -7.54 8.11 11.70
C LYS A 6 -6.28 7.39 11.20
N LEU A 7 -5.49 8.02 10.32
CA LEU A 7 -4.25 7.46 9.83
C LEU A 7 -3.19 7.52 10.93
N ARG A 8 -2.51 6.40 11.14
CA ARG A 8 -1.48 6.23 12.16
C ARG A 8 -0.09 6.26 11.54
N GLN A 9 0.04 5.95 10.26
CA GLN A 9 1.32 5.88 9.55
C GLN A 9 1.66 7.18 8.81
N LEU A 10 0.68 7.83 8.17
CA LEU A 10 0.92 9.04 7.39
C LEU A 10 1.56 10.18 8.22
N GLY A 11 2.69 10.71 7.71
CA GLY A 11 3.40 11.85 8.28
C GLY A 11 4.13 11.54 9.59
N ARG A 12 4.33 10.25 9.92
CA ARG A 12 5.02 9.80 11.13
C ARG A 12 6.08 8.75 10.79
N PRO A 13 7.11 8.58 11.63
CA PRO A 13 8.02 7.45 11.50
C PRO A 13 7.25 6.14 11.61
N ALA A 14 7.27 5.33 10.56
CA ALA A 14 6.74 3.98 10.55
C ALA A 14 7.89 2.98 10.68
N THR A 15 7.66 1.90 11.43
CA THR A 15 8.61 0.78 11.53
C THR A 15 8.25 -0.30 10.52
N LEU A 16 9.25 -1.01 10.00
CA LEU A 16 9.00 -2.17 9.16
C LEU A 16 8.32 -3.26 10.00
N PRO A 17 7.20 -3.84 9.51
CA PRO A 17 6.52 -4.91 10.23
C PRO A 17 7.38 -6.18 10.23
N ALA A 18 7.28 -6.99 11.29
CA ALA A 18 8.05 -8.23 11.42
C ALA A 18 7.67 -9.31 10.40
N SER A 19 6.52 -9.19 9.76
CA SER A 19 6.06 -10.07 8.67
C SER A 19 5.00 -9.37 7.83
N PRO A 20 4.71 -9.86 6.60
CA PRO A 20 3.61 -9.34 5.79
C PRO A 20 2.25 -9.39 6.50
N ALA A 21 1.98 -10.44 7.30
CA ALA A 21 0.73 -10.57 8.04
C ALA A 21 0.57 -9.56 9.18
N ALA A 22 1.69 -9.06 9.71
CA ALA A 22 1.69 -8.01 10.74
C ALA A 22 1.62 -6.59 10.14
N ALA A 23 1.77 -6.46 8.82
CA ALA A 23 1.66 -5.17 8.15
C ALA A 23 0.23 -4.62 8.27
N VAL A 24 0.10 -3.31 8.49
CA VAL A 24 -1.19 -2.63 8.58
C VAL A 24 -1.37 -1.79 7.33
N LEU A 25 -2.45 -2.05 6.58
CA LEU A 25 -2.88 -1.21 5.47
C LEU A 25 -3.84 -0.14 5.96
N GLU A 26 -3.56 1.12 5.65
CA GLU A 26 -4.46 2.24 5.92
C GLU A 26 -5.21 2.65 4.65
N THR A 27 -6.40 3.24 4.84
CA THR A 27 -7.23 3.67 3.71
C THR A 27 -7.82 5.04 3.95
N VAL A 28 -8.06 5.77 2.87
CA VAL A 28 -8.72 7.07 2.86
C VAL A 28 -10.01 7.02 2.03
N PRO A 29 -11.02 7.87 2.31
CA PRO A 29 -12.23 7.92 1.50
C PRO A 29 -11.91 8.31 0.06
N ASN A 30 -12.58 7.67 -0.91
CA ASN A 30 -12.50 8.06 -2.32
C ASN A 30 -13.06 9.48 -2.51
N PRO A 31 -12.26 10.46 -2.99
CA PRO A 31 -12.74 11.81 -3.24
C PRO A 31 -13.72 11.89 -4.43
N HIS A 32 -13.69 10.90 -5.33
CA HIS A 32 -14.50 10.86 -6.56
C HIS A 32 -15.23 9.50 -6.72
N PRO A 33 -16.16 9.14 -5.81
CA PRO A 33 -16.79 7.81 -5.80
C PRO A 33 -17.73 7.54 -7.00
N GLY A 34 -18.12 8.58 -7.74
CA GLY A 34 -18.93 8.47 -8.96
C GLY A 34 -18.12 8.41 -10.25
N THR A 35 -16.78 8.51 -10.17
CA THR A 35 -15.90 8.53 -11.34
C THR A 35 -15.12 7.23 -11.39
N LEU A 36 -15.12 6.58 -12.56
CA LEU A 36 -14.20 5.47 -12.82
C LEU A 36 -12.84 6.05 -13.19
N TYR A 37 -11.84 5.79 -12.34
CA TYR A 37 -10.45 6.16 -12.59
C TYR A 37 -9.52 5.05 -12.10
N LEU A 38 -8.31 5.01 -12.66
CA LEU A 38 -7.28 4.06 -12.29
C LEU A 38 -6.34 4.68 -11.25
N ALA A 39 -6.18 4.00 -10.12
CA ALA A 39 -5.08 4.25 -9.20
C ALA A 39 -3.99 3.20 -9.46
N ARG A 40 -2.77 3.67 -9.72
CA ARG A 40 -1.59 2.82 -9.96
C ARG A 40 -0.55 3.04 -8.88
N PHE A 41 -0.10 1.95 -8.26
CA PHE A 41 1.12 1.92 -7.48
C PHE A 41 2.23 1.25 -8.32
N THR A 42 3.35 1.94 -8.48
CA THR A 42 4.58 1.37 -9.03
C THR A 42 5.58 1.28 -7.89
N GLN A 43 5.89 0.06 -7.46
CA GLN A 43 6.84 -0.23 -6.38
C GLN A 43 8.12 -0.84 -7.00
N PRO A 44 9.13 -0.01 -7.36
CA PRO A 44 10.38 -0.50 -7.93
C PRO A 44 11.29 -1.16 -6.89
N GLU A 45 11.00 -0.99 -5.59
CA GLU A 45 11.83 -1.49 -4.49
C GLU A 45 11.26 -2.79 -3.88
N PHE A 46 10.44 -3.54 -4.62
CA PHE A 46 9.88 -4.79 -4.10
C PHE A 46 10.95 -5.89 -4.05
N THR A 47 11.08 -6.49 -2.87
CA THR A 47 11.94 -7.66 -2.64
C THR A 47 11.29 -8.67 -1.70
N THR A 48 11.61 -9.95 -1.89
CA THR A 48 11.14 -11.06 -1.04
C THR A 48 12.22 -12.13 -0.91
N LEU A 49 12.03 -13.12 -0.02
CA LEU A 49 12.92 -14.27 0.09
C LEU A 49 12.33 -15.47 -0.65
N CYS A 50 13.14 -16.14 -1.47
CA CYS A 50 12.76 -17.40 -2.11
C CYS A 50 12.51 -18.47 -1.04
N PRO A 51 11.35 -19.17 -1.04
CA PRO A 51 11.00 -20.13 -0.01
C PRO A 51 11.88 -21.38 0.00
N VAL A 52 12.59 -21.67 -1.10
CA VAL A 52 13.46 -22.85 -1.23
C VAL A 52 14.90 -22.53 -0.82
N THR A 53 15.44 -21.41 -1.29
CA THR A 53 16.88 -21.08 -1.15
C THR A 53 17.16 -20.02 -0.10
N GLY A 54 16.16 -19.24 0.31
CA GLY A 54 16.32 -18.08 1.20
C GLY A 54 17.05 -16.89 0.56
N GLN A 55 17.32 -16.92 -0.75
CA GLN A 55 17.95 -15.81 -1.44
C GLN A 55 16.94 -14.68 -1.72
N PRO A 56 17.40 -13.42 -1.78
CA PRO A 56 16.53 -12.29 -2.09
C PRO A 56 16.19 -12.24 -3.58
N ASP A 57 14.90 -12.13 -3.87
CA ASP A 57 14.35 -11.86 -5.19
C ASP A 57 13.95 -10.38 -5.28
N PHE A 58 14.13 -9.76 -6.45
CA PHE A 58 13.78 -8.37 -6.71
C PHE A 58 12.86 -8.26 -7.92
N ALA A 59 11.87 -7.38 -7.85
CA ALA A 59 10.98 -7.11 -8.98
C ALA A 59 10.41 -5.68 -8.92
N HIS A 60 9.93 -5.19 -10.06
CA HIS A 60 9.05 -4.03 -10.09
C HIS A 60 7.61 -4.50 -9.93
N LEU A 61 6.99 -4.21 -8.79
CA LEU A 61 5.60 -4.58 -8.52
C LEU A 61 4.68 -3.45 -8.97
N VAL A 62 3.75 -3.74 -9.88
CA VAL A 62 2.74 -2.79 -10.36
C VAL A 62 1.36 -3.25 -9.91
N ILE A 63 0.64 -2.39 -9.19
CA ILE A 63 -0.73 -2.65 -8.71
C ILE A 63 -1.65 -1.60 -9.31
N ASP A 64 -2.59 -2.09 -10.11
CA ASP A 64 -3.63 -1.30 -10.77
C ASP A 64 -4.99 -1.66 -10.19
N TYR A 65 -5.74 -0.67 -9.73
CA TYR A 65 -7.10 -0.90 -9.24
C TYR A 65 -8.00 0.32 -9.48
N VAL A 66 -9.30 0.03 -9.57
CA VAL A 66 -10.35 1.05 -9.63
C VAL A 66 -10.96 1.18 -8.24
N PRO A 67 -10.69 2.26 -7.49
CA PRO A 67 -11.22 2.42 -6.15
C PRO A 67 -12.73 2.66 -6.18
N ARG A 68 -13.49 1.93 -5.35
CA ARG A 68 -14.91 2.22 -5.10
C ARG A 68 -15.06 3.27 -4.00
N ALA A 69 -15.20 2.84 -2.75
CA ALA A 69 -15.43 3.75 -1.62
C ALA A 69 -14.14 4.29 -0.98
N ARG A 70 -13.00 3.61 -1.17
CA ARG A 70 -11.75 3.89 -0.47
C ARG A 70 -10.54 3.70 -1.39
N LEU A 71 -9.47 4.44 -1.09
CA LEU A 71 -8.14 4.23 -1.64
C LEU A 71 -7.24 3.68 -0.54
N VAL A 72 -6.30 2.83 -0.93
CA VAL A 72 -5.16 2.46 -0.09
C VAL A 72 -4.25 3.68 0.04
N GLU A 73 -3.76 3.93 1.26
CA GLU A 73 -2.81 4.99 1.55
C GLU A 73 -1.38 4.52 1.21
N SER A 74 -0.57 5.41 0.64
CA SER A 74 0.73 5.10 0.02
C SER A 74 1.89 5.11 0.99
#